data_AF-A0A962IJ43-F1
#
_entry.id   AF-A0A962IJ43-F1
#
_cell.length_a   1.000
_cell.length_b   1.000
_cell.length_c   1.000
_cell.angle_alpha   90.00
_cell.angle_beta   90.00
_cell.angle_gamma   90.00
#
_symmetry.space_group_name_H-M   'P 1'
#
loop_
_entity.id
_entity.type
_entity.pdbx_description
1 polymer ?
#
loop_
_entity_poly.entity_id
_entity_poly.type
_entity_poly.pdbx_seq_one_letter_code
_entity_poly.pdbx_strand_id
1 'polypeptide(L)'
;MTPQLQAAIQQAHRLSDAGQRDRAIAAYETILRSEPRLPEIWYELAWLLKQRGRHDEALQAYGEALRHGVDKPEEVHLNRAVIQTDHLHDHAAAEASLQQALQIRPDYLAAHLNLGNLYEEQGRKDAAANCYRQILAHGAGAQPAPLQLEALARLVALEAPTNAQDLNLQRLQQCADGSPGLDDSTRANLYFALGRSYERLADFPAAHQAFARANQCAARTGPAYQPAALSRWIDSLIETLPQDLPDQLVDDGAAPRPLFICGMFRSGSTLIEQVLAAHPAVVAGGELDLLPRLASGPLAPYPAGLARLDPAQAQQLSDAYRQHLARLIPADRTGVSLVTDKRPDNFLLLALIVRLFPQARIIHTTRDPLDNGLSIFQQHLDQRVAPHSSDLSAIGHYYGEYRRFMAAARERLGERLIDFDYDAFVADPEPALRRLLHVLQLPWDDGLLEFHARRSTVKTASYWQVRQPLYRDASGRWRHYAEALAPLRQALRAAGVNVP
;
A
#
# COMPACT_ATOMS: atom_id res chain seq x y z
N MET A 1 31.75 -15.89 29.94
CA MET A 1 30.28 -15.94 30.11
C MET A 1 29.95 -16.90 31.24
N THR A 2 29.16 -16.51 32.23
CA THR A 2 28.79 -17.41 33.34
C THR A 2 27.74 -18.44 32.89
N PRO A 3 27.65 -19.63 33.52
CA PRO A 3 26.60 -20.61 33.20
C PRO A 3 25.18 -20.06 33.36
N GLN A 4 24.98 -19.16 34.33
CA GLN A 4 23.71 -18.48 34.58
C GLN A 4 23.33 -17.53 33.42
N LEU A 5 24.29 -16.75 32.93
CA LEU A 5 24.08 -15.87 31.77
C LEU A 5 23.78 -16.67 30.51
N GLN A 6 24.50 -17.78 30.29
CA GLN A 6 24.25 -18.66 29.16
C GLN A 6 22.84 -19.29 29.21
N ALA A 7 22.40 -19.74 30.39
CA ALA A 7 21.05 -20.28 30.59
C ALA A 7 19.97 -19.21 30.35
N ALA A 8 20.20 -17.97 30.80
CA ALA A 8 19.28 -16.85 30.57
C ALA A 8 19.15 -16.51 29.08
N ILE A 9 20.27 -16.45 28.35
CA ILE A 9 20.28 -16.23 26.89
C ILE A 9 19.52 -17.35 26.17
N GLN A 10 19.80 -18.61 26.50
CA GLN A 10 19.09 -19.76 25.91
C GLN A 10 17.58 -19.73 26.20
N GLN A 11 17.18 -19.26 27.39
CA GLN A 11 15.77 -19.08 27.71
C GLN A 11 15.14 -17.96 26.87
N ALA A 12 15.83 -16.83 26.70
CA ALA A 12 15.35 -15.72 25.90
C ALA A 12 15.18 -16.10 24.42
N HIS A 13 16.15 -16.82 23.83
CA HIS A 13 16.03 -17.37 22.48
C HIS A 13 14.82 -18.31 22.37
N ARG A 14 14.63 -19.24 23.32
CA ARG A 14 13.46 -20.14 23.32
C ARG A 14 12.12 -19.39 23.39
N LEU A 15 12.05 -18.28 24.12
CA LEU A 15 10.85 -17.45 24.16
C LEU A 15 10.61 -16.77 22.80
N SER A 16 11.68 -16.31 22.14
CA SER A 16 11.64 -15.72 20.80
C SER A 16 11.13 -16.75 19.78
N ASP A 17 11.73 -17.94 19.75
CA ASP A 17 11.38 -19.05 18.85
C ASP A 17 9.94 -19.52 19.06
N ALA A 18 9.45 -19.49 20.31
CA ALA A 18 8.07 -19.81 20.65
C ALA A 18 7.07 -18.68 20.31
N GLY A 19 7.52 -17.57 19.72
CA GLY A 19 6.69 -16.41 19.38
C GLY A 19 6.20 -15.61 20.58
N GLN A 20 6.74 -15.86 21.79
CA GLN A 20 6.38 -15.15 23.03
C GLN A 20 7.14 -13.81 23.11
N ARG A 21 6.91 -12.96 22.11
CA ARG A 21 7.70 -11.75 21.82
C ARG A 21 7.88 -10.82 23.03
N ASP A 22 6.80 -10.50 23.74
CA ASP A 22 6.88 -9.57 24.89
C ASP A 22 7.70 -10.15 26.05
N ARG A 23 7.62 -11.47 26.26
CA ARG A 23 8.44 -12.17 27.28
C ARG A 23 9.90 -12.26 26.87
N ALA A 24 10.17 -12.48 25.58
CA ALA A 24 11.52 -12.51 25.04
C ALA A 24 12.19 -11.13 25.15
N ILE A 25 11.48 -10.06 24.80
CA ILE A 25 11.94 -8.67 24.98
C ILE A 25 12.33 -8.40 26.43
N ALA A 26 11.44 -8.69 27.39
CA ALA A 26 11.72 -8.48 28.81
C ALA A 26 12.93 -9.32 29.30
N ALA A 27 13.11 -10.53 28.76
CA ALA A 27 14.27 -11.37 29.08
C ALA A 27 15.58 -10.77 28.55
N TYR A 28 15.60 -10.30 27.30
CA TYR A 28 16.77 -9.63 26.72
C TYR A 28 17.10 -8.32 27.44
N GLU A 29 16.11 -7.48 27.74
CA GLU A 29 16.29 -6.25 28.53
C GLU A 29 16.89 -6.56 29.92
N THR A 30 16.52 -7.70 30.53
CA THR A 30 17.09 -8.14 31.81
C THR A 30 18.55 -8.56 31.67
N ILE A 31 18.88 -9.34 30.62
CA ILE A 31 20.26 -9.75 30.32
C ILE A 31 21.15 -8.51 30.11
N LEU A 32 20.69 -7.55 29.30
CA LEU A 32 21.44 -6.37 28.92
C LEU A 32 21.60 -5.36 30.07
N ARG A 33 20.69 -5.35 31.05
CA ARG A 33 20.87 -4.58 32.29
C ARG A 33 22.06 -5.06 33.11
N SER A 34 22.31 -6.37 33.15
CA SER A 34 23.47 -6.93 33.84
C SER A 34 24.74 -6.91 32.98
N GLU A 35 24.59 -7.16 31.68
CA GLU A 35 25.69 -7.42 30.75
C GLU A 35 25.46 -6.66 29.44
N PRO A 36 25.74 -5.35 29.39
CA PRO A 36 25.39 -4.51 28.25
C PRO A 36 26.30 -4.74 27.02
N ARG A 37 27.45 -5.40 27.18
CA ARG A 37 28.43 -5.61 26.10
C ARG A 37 28.17 -6.90 25.32
N LEU A 38 26.90 -7.17 25.01
CA LEU A 38 26.46 -8.35 24.26
C LEU A 38 25.79 -7.90 22.95
N PRO A 39 26.57 -7.66 21.88
CA PRO A 39 26.05 -7.07 20.64
C PRO A 39 24.95 -7.91 19.97
N GLU A 40 25.07 -9.23 19.98
CA GLU A 40 24.06 -10.14 19.41
C GLU A 40 22.72 -10.07 20.17
N ILE A 41 22.75 -9.83 21.49
CA ILE A 41 21.53 -9.69 22.28
C ILE A 41 20.85 -8.34 22.01
N TRP A 42 21.63 -7.28 21.79
CA TRP A 42 21.10 -6.01 21.30
C TRP A 42 20.45 -6.14 19.92
N TYR A 43 21.05 -6.91 19.01
CA TYR A 43 20.48 -7.21 17.69
C TYR A 43 19.13 -7.92 17.79
N GLU A 44 19.06 -9.00 18.57
CA GLU A 44 17.82 -9.77 18.79
C GLU A 44 16.72 -8.94 19.45
N LEU A 45 17.08 -8.13 20.46
CA LEU A 45 16.16 -7.19 21.08
C LEU A 45 15.61 -6.19 20.07
N ALA A 46 16.48 -5.58 19.26
CA ALA A 46 16.09 -4.62 18.24
C ALA A 46 15.12 -5.22 17.21
N TRP A 47 15.38 -6.44 16.74
CA TRP A 47 14.51 -7.14 15.81
C TRP A 47 13.12 -7.40 16.40
N LEU A 48 13.04 -7.84 17.66
CA LEU A 48 11.75 -8.03 18.34
C LEU A 48 11.00 -6.72 18.58
N LEU A 49 11.72 -5.66 18.98
CA LEU A 49 11.14 -4.32 19.16
C LEU A 49 10.54 -3.81 17.84
N LYS A 50 11.25 -3.98 16.72
CA LYS A 50 10.75 -3.67 15.37
C LYS A 50 9.45 -4.41 15.08
N GLN A 51 9.37 -5.72 15.36
CA GLN A 51 8.15 -6.50 15.14
C GLN A 51 6.97 -6.06 16.00
N ARG A 52 7.22 -5.46 17.17
CA ARG A 52 6.18 -4.92 18.05
C ARG A 52 5.83 -3.46 17.76
N GLY A 53 6.42 -2.86 16.72
CA GLY A 53 6.17 -1.46 16.38
C GLY A 53 6.89 -0.44 17.28
N ARG A 54 7.78 -0.90 18.16
CA ARG A 54 8.60 -0.05 19.06
C ARG A 54 9.83 0.46 18.28
N HIS A 55 9.59 1.27 17.24
CA HIS A 55 10.58 1.61 16.22
C HIS A 55 11.76 2.42 16.74
N ASP A 56 11.54 3.43 17.58
CA ASP A 56 12.61 4.24 18.15
C ASP A 56 13.53 3.42 19.05
N GLU A 57 12.94 2.57 19.90
CA GLU A 57 13.67 1.66 20.79
C GLU A 57 14.45 0.61 19.99
N ALA A 58 13.89 0.11 18.88
CA ALA A 58 14.60 -0.78 17.96
C ALA A 58 15.82 -0.09 17.33
N LEU A 59 15.71 1.17 16.90
CA LEU A 59 16.84 1.93 16.36
C LEU A 59 17.93 2.17 17.41
N GLN A 60 17.56 2.44 18.66
CA GLN A 60 18.49 2.55 19.78
C GLN A 60 19.22 1.23 20.01
N ALA A 61 18.49 0.11 20.12
CA ALA A 61 19.06 -1.22 20.33
C ALA A 61 19.99 -1.64 19.17
N TYR A 62 19.64 -1.35 17.91
CA TYR A 62 20.55 -1.56 16.78
C TYR A 62 21.81 -0.67 16.87
N GLY A 63 21.69 0.55 17.37
CA GLY A 63 22.82 1.43 17.65
C GLY A 63 23.78 0.87 18.71
N GLU A 64 23.24 0.25 19.77
CA GLU A 64 24.03 -0.46 20.78
C GLU A 64 24.73 -1.70 20.20
N ALA A 65 24.04 -2.49 19.37
CA ALA A 65 24.62 -3.64 18.70
C ALA A 65 25.85 -3.26 17.87
N LEU A 66 25.75 -2.17 17.08
CA LEU A 66 26.88 -1.63 16.31
C LEU A 66 28.01 -1.14 17.23
N ARG A 67 27.69 -0.41 18.30
CA ARG A 67 28.69 0.11 19.24
C ARG A 67 29.49 -0.99 19.94
N HIS A 68 28.85 -2.14 20.18
CA HIS A 68 29.47 -3.28 20.84
C HIS A 68 30.09 -4.31 19.88
N GLY A 69 30.08 -4.05 18.56
CA GLY A 69 30.76 -4.88 17.58
C GLY A 69 30.02 -6.17 17.22
N VAL A 70 28.77 -6.05 16.80
CA VAL A 70 27.99 -7.15 16.19
C VAL A 70 28.70 -7.76 14.98
N ASP A 71 28.55 -9.07 14.77
CA ASP A 71 29.24 -9.83 13.71
C ASP A 71 28.88 -9.36 12.28
N LYS A 72 27.62 -8.94 12.07
CA LYS A 72 27.08 -8.53 10.76
C LYS A 72 26.57 -7.08 10.78
N PRO A 73 27.45 -6.08 10.91
CA PRO A 73 27.03 -4.69 11.05
C PRO A 73 26.26 -4.15 9.84
N GLU A 74 26.53 -4.65 8.64
CA GLU A 74 25.79 -4.30 7.42
C GLU A 74 24.33 -4.78 7.44
N GLU A 75 24.03 -5.91 8.07
CA GLU A 75 22.66 -6.40 8.27
C GLU A 75 21.91 -5.51 9.27
N VAL A 76 22.61 -5.02 10.29
CA VAL A 76 22.07 -4.02 11.23
C VAL A 76 21.73 -2.71 10.50
N HIS A 77 22.62 -2.22 9.67
CA HIS A 77 22.38 -1.02 8.86
C HIS A 77 21.20 -1.19 7.88
N LEU A 78 21.07 -2.35 7.24
CA LEU A 78 19.90 -2.67 6.41
C LEU A 78 18.60 -2.64 7.23
N ASN A 79 18.57 -3.29 8.39
CA ASN A 79 17.39 -3.33 9.24
C ASN A 79 17.00 -1.94 9.80
N ARG A 80 17.98 -1.09 10.12
CA ARG A 80 17.74 0.32 10.46
C ARG A 80 17.11 1.09 9.29
N ALA A 81 17.63 0.90 8.08
CA ALA A 81 17.08 1.54 6.87
C ALA A 81 15.62 1.15 6.63
N VAL A 82 15.26 -0.13 6.83
CA VAL A 82 13.86 -0.58 6.72
C VAL A 82 12.96 0.15 7.71
N ILE A 83 13.38 0.33 8.98
CA ILE A 83 12.60 1.12 9.95
C ILE A 83 12.45 2.57 9.51
N GLN A 84 13.55 3.18 9.05
CA GLN A 84 13.60 4.58 8.65
C GLN A 84 12.70 4.85 7.44
N THR A 85 12.72 3.98 6.43
CA THR A 85 11.85 4.09 5.25
C THR A 85 10.40 3.78 5.60
N ASP A 86 10.10 2.62 6.18
CA ASP A 86 8.73 2.11 6.27
C ASP A 86 7.91 2.82 7.35
N HIS A 87 8.54 3.21 8.46
CA HIS A 87 7.84 3.67 9.65
C HIS A 87 8.11 5.13 10.03
N LEU A 88 9.33 5.63 9.78
CA LEU A 88 9.68 7.02 10.10
C LEU A 88 9.59 7.96 8.90
N HIS A 89 9.51 7.41 7.68
CA HIS A 89 9.52 8.18 6.43
C HIS A 89 10.77 9.07 6.28
N ASP A 90 11.86 8.71 6.95
CA ASP A 90 13.14 9.41 6.91
C ASP A 90 14.02 8.80 5.81
N HIS A 91 13.74 9.19 4.57
CA HIS A 91 14.44 8.70 3.40
C HIS A 91 15.94 9.04 3.41
N ALA A 92 16.32 10.17 4.03
CA ALA A 92 17.72 10.58 4.11
C ALA A 92 18.50 9.68 5.08
N ALA A 93 17.94 9.40 6.25
CA ALA A 93 18.55 8.49 7.20
C ALA A 93 18.59 7.04 6.67
N ALA A 94 17.55 6.61 5.95
CA ALA A 94 17.53 5.30 5.29
C ALA A 94 18.62 5.17 4.22
N GLU A 95 18.78 6.17 3.35
CA GLU A 95 19.84 6.22 2.34
C GLU A 95 21.23 6.15 3.00
N ALA A 96 21.45 6.94 4.05
CA ALA A 96 22.71 6.92 4.81
C ALA A 96 22.99 5.53 5.42
N SER A 97 21.99 4.89 6.03
CA SER A 97 22.12 3.53 6.58
C SER A 97 22.47 2.51 5.49
N LEU A 98 21.80 2.53 4.34
CA LEU A 98 22.09 1.62 3.22
C LEU A 98 23.49 1.85 2.65
N GLN A 99 23.91 3.10 2.54
CA GLN A 99 25.27 3.43 2.12
C GLN A 99 26.32 2.93 3.10
N GLN A 100 26.08 2.99 4.42
CA GLN A 100 26.96 2.37 5.42
C GLN A 100 27.04 0.85 5.26
N ALA A 101 25.90 0.18 5.03
CA ALA A 101 25.90 -1.26 4.75
C ALA A 101 26.77 -1.62 3.54
N LEU A 102 26.69 -0.82 2.46
CA LEU A 102 27.48 -1.01 1.24
C LEU A 102 28.96 -0.59 1.39
N GLN A 103 29.29 0.31 2.31
CA GLN A 103 30.68 0.63 2.65
C GLN A 103 31.35 -0.55 3.39
N ILE A 104 30.61 -1.21 4.28
CA ILE A 104 31.08 -2.40 5.01
C ILE A 104 31.18 -3.60 4.07
N ARG A 105 30.13 -3.86 3.30
CA ARG A 105 30.03 -4.99 2.36
C ARG A 105 29.51 -4.51 1.01
N PRO A 106 30.40 -4.15 0.06
CA PRO A 106 30.02 -3.61 -1.25
C PRO A 106 29.15 -4.53 -2.11
N ASP A 107 29.27 -5.84 -1.93
CA ASP A 107 28.49 -6.87 -2.64
C ASP A 107 27.21 -7.29 -1.90
N TYR A 108 26.76 -6.52 -0.90
CA TYR A 108 25.53 -6.84 -0.17
C TYR A 108 24.29 -6.54 -1.01
N LEU A 109 23.86 -7.53 -1.80
CA LEU A 109 22.77 -7.39 -2.77
C LEU A 109 21.45 -6.91 -2.16
N ALA A 110 21.15 -7.29 -0.91
CA ALA A 110 19.96 -6.82 -0.22
C ALA A 110 19.98 -5.30 0.04
N ALA A 111 21.15 -4.73 0.34
CA ALA A 111 21.31 -3.28 0.49
C ALA A 111 21.17 -2.55 -0.85
N HIS A 112 21.74 -3.10 -1.94
CA HIS A 112 21.51 -2.56 -3.29
C HIS A 112 20.03 -2.58 -3.66
N LEU A 113 19.30 -3.66 -3.35
CA LEU A 113 17.87 -3.78 -3.68
C LEU A 113 17.06 -2.72 -2.94
N ASN A 114 17.28 -2.57 -1.63
CA ASN A 114 16.57 -1.60 -0.81
C ASN A 114 16.94 -0.16 -1.20
N LEU A 115 18.18 0.11 -1.58
CA LEU A 115 18.61 1.41 -2.08
C LEU A 115 17.99 1.73 -3.45
N GLY A 116 17.91 0.74 -4.34
CA GLY A 116 17.21 0.83 -5.62
C GLY A 116 15.73 1.20 -5.42
N ASN A 117 15.04 0.48 -4.53
CA ASN A 117 13.64 0.73 -4.21
C ASN A 117 13.44 2.14 -3.61
N LEU A 118 14.33 2.55 -2.70
CA LEU A 118 14.31 3.89 -2.11
C LEU A 118 14.51 4.99 -3.18
N TYR A 119 15.38 4.77 -4.16
CA TYR A 119 15.58 5.70 -5.27
C TYR A 119 14.39 5.73 -6.24
N GLU A 120 13.74 4.59 -6.49
CA GLU A 120 12.47 4.57 -7.22
C GLU A 120 11.42 5.42 -6.49
N GLU A 121 11.27 5.22 -5.18
CA GLU A 121 10.41 6.02 -4.31
C GLU A 121 10.82 7.48 -4.26
N GLN A 122 12.03 7.89 -4.62
CA GLN A 122 12.40 9.31 -4.66
C GLN A 122 12.23 9.95 -6.03
N GLY A 123 12.01 9.17 -7.08
CA GLY A 123 12.03 9.68 -8.45
C GLY A 123 13.38 9.55 -9.17
N ARG A 124 14.42 9.01 -8.51
CA ARG A 124 15.82 8.98 -8.97
C ARG A 124 16.09 7.74 -9.83
N LYS A 125 15.51 7.71 -11.04
CA LYS A 125 15.54 6.54 -11.95
C LYS A 125 16.93 6.00 -12.24
N ASP A 126 17.87 6.86 -12.61
CA ASP A 126 19.23 6.42 -12.98
C ASP A 126 19.99 5.80 -11.80
N ALA A 127 19.80 6.37 -10.60
CA ALA A 127 20.39 5.85 -9.38
C ALA A 127 19.79 4.48 -9.00
N ALA A 128 18.47 4.32 -9.16
CA ALA A 128 17.78 3.04 -8.94
C ALA A 128 18.27 1.97 -9.92
N ALA A 129 18.31 2.30 -11.22
CA ALA A 129 18.80 1.41 -12.27
C ALA A 129 20.25 0.97 -12.02
N ASN A 130 21.13 1.88 -11.58
CA ASN A 130 22.48 1.51 -11.19
C ASN A 130 22.51 0.46 -10.07
N CYS A 131 21.70 0.60 -9.02
CA CYS A 131 21.62 -0.39 -7.94
C CYS A 131 21.19 -1.78 -8.45
N TYR A 132 20.19 -1.84 -9.33
CA TYR A 132 19.75 -3.11 -9.92
C TYR A 132 20.81 -3.72 -10.83
N ARG A 133 21.59 -2.91 -11.57
CA ARG A 133 22.74 -3.41 -12.34
C ARG A 133 23.83 -4.02 -11.46
N GLN A 134 24.11 -3.43 -10.29
CA GLN A 134 25.06 -4.02 -9.33
C GLN A 134 24.62 -5.42 -8.92
N ILE A 135 23.32 -5.61 -8.65
CA ILE A 135 22.77 -6.93 -8.32
C ILE A 135 22.97 -7.91 -9.49
N LEU A 136 22.64 -7.49 -10.71
CA LEU A 136 22.72 -8.35 -11.89
C LEU A 136 24.16 -8.69 -12.31
N ALA A 137 25.14 -7.89 -11.88
CA ALA A 137 26.56 -8.16 -12.09
C ALA A 137 27.12 -9.24 -11.14
N HIS A 138 26.50 -9.42 -9.96
CA HIS A 138 26.97 -10.39 -8.96
C HIS A 138 26.43 -11.80 -9.20
N GLY A 139 27.28 -12.71 -9.70
CA GLY A 139 27.01 -14.15 -9.76
C GLY A 139 26.36 -14.61 -11.07
N ALA A 140 27.18 -15.12 -11.99
CA ALA A 140 26.75 -15.81 -13.20
C ALA A 140 26.60 -17.33 -12.95
N GLY A 141 25.82 -17.71 -11.93
CA GLY A 141 25.43 -19.10 -11.73
C GLY A 141 24.51 -19.59 -12.86
N ALA A 142 24.37 -20.91 -13.02
CA ALA A 142 23.54 -21.51 -14.07
C ALA A 142 22.04 -21.14 -13.97
N GLN A 143 21.58 -20.66 -12.82
CA GLN A 143 20.23 -20.14 -12.58
C GLN A 143 20.32 -18.85 -11.75
N PRO A 144 19.58 -17.78 -12.11
CA PRO A 144 19.58 -16.54 -11.36
C PRO A 144 18.90 -16.71 -9.99
N ALA A 145 19.50 -16.14 -8.95
CA ALA A 145 18.92 -16.11 -7.61
C ALA A 145 17.65 -15.22 -7.58
N PRO A 146 16.70 -15.45 -6.64
CA PRO A 146 15.45 -14.67 -6.56
C PRO A 146 15.66 -13.15 -6.53
N LEU A 147 16.70 -12.67 -5.83
CA LEU A 147 17.02 -11.24 -5.74
C LEU A 147 17.48 -10.67 -7.09
N GLN A 148 18.21 -11.44 -7.90
CA GLN A 148 18.58 -11.05 -9.27
C GLN A 148 17.37 -11.00 -10.19
N LEU A 149 16.40 -11.92 -10.01
CA LEU A 149 15.15 -11.93 -10.76
C LEU A 149 14.28 -10.70 -10.44
N GLU A 150 14.19 -10.33 -9.15
CA GLU A 150 13.55 -9.08 -8.72
C GLU A 150 14.25 -7.86 -9.36
N ALA A 151 15.58 -7.79 -9.28
CA ALA A 151 16.34 -6.69 -9.87
C ALA A 151 16.18 -6.61 -11.39
N LEU A 152 16.08 -7.74 -12.10
CA LEU A 152 15.83 -7.77 -13.54
C LEU A 152 14.45 -7.19 -13.88
N ALA A 153 13.41 -7.64 -13.17
CA ALA A 153 12.04 -7.14 -13.35
C ALA A 153 11.95 -5.63 -13.10
N ARG A 154 12.62 -5.14 -12.06
CA ARG A 154 12.72 -3.72 -11.68
C ARG A 154 13.48 -2.91 -12.72
N LEU A 155 14.62 -3.41 -13.18
CA LEU A 155 15.45 -2.74 -14.19
C LEU A 155 14.68 -2.57 -15.50
N VAL A 156 14.01 -3.61 -15.99
CA VAL A 156 13.19 -3.53 -17.22
C VAL A 156 12.03 -2.55 -17.07
N ALA A 157 11.45 -2.41 -15.88
CA ALA A 157 10.40 -1.42 -15.63
C ALA A 157 10.92 0.03 -15.68
N LEU A 158 12.15 0.26 -15.24
CA LEU A 158 12.81 1.58 -15.31
C LEU A 158 13.34 1.89 -16.72
N GLU A 159 13.93 0.89 -17.35
CA GLU A 159 14.56 0.93 -18.67
C GLU A 159 13.69 0.16 -19.65
N ALA A 160 12.52 0.74 -19.92
CA ALA A 160 11.50 0.07 -20.71
C ALA A 160 12.02 -0.26 -22.12
N PRO A 161 11.76 -1.46 -22.64
CA PRO A 161 12.29 -1.89 -23.93
C PRO A 161 11.71 -1.05 -25.06
N THR A 162 12.54 -0.74 -26.06
CA THR A 162 12.13 0.01 -27.24
C THR A 162 11.77 -0.88 -28.43
N ASN A 163 12.12 -2.17 -28.38
CA ASN A 163 11.78 -3.17 -29.38
C ASN A 163 11.80 -4.59 -28.77
N ALA A 164 11.29 -5.58 -29.51
CA ALA A 164 11.23 -6.98 -29.06
C ALA A 164 12.59 -7.69 -28.97
N GLN A 165 13.68 -7.08 -29.45
CA GLN A 165 15.03 -7.62 -29.41
C GLN A 165 15.82 -7.17 -28.17
N ASP A 166 15.20 -6.41 -27.27
CA ASP A 166 15.83 -5.99 -26.02
C ASP A 166 16.32 -7.21 -25.21
N LEU A 167 17.60 -7.19 -24.84
CA LEU A 167 18.25 -8.32 -24.16
C LEU A 167 17.69 -8.58 -22.78
N ASN A 168 17.31 -7.53 -22.04
CA ASN A 168 16.72 -7.70 -20.71
C ASN A 168 15.29 -8.22 -20.82
N LEU A 169 14.52 -7.81 -21.83
CA LEU A 169 13.21 -8.40 -22.14
C LEU A 169 13.32 -9.89 -22.46
N GLN A 170 14.26 -10.28 -23.33
CA GLN A 170 14.50 -11.69 -23.66
C GLN A 170 14.94 -12.50 -22.44
N ARG A 171 15.84 -11.94 -21.62
CA ARG A 171 16.28 -12.57 -20.37
C ARG A 171 15.11 -12.76 -19.39
N LEU A 172 14.23 -11.76 -19.29
CA LEU A 172 13.04 -11.81 -18.43
C LEU A 172 12.09 -12.93 -18.89
N GLN A 173 11.82 -13.04 -20.19
CA GLN A 173 11.01 -14.11 -20.79
C GLN A 173 11.63 -15.49 -20.53
N GLN A 174 12.92 -15.64 -20.78
CA GLN A 174 13.64 -16.90 -20.54
C GLN A 174 13.58 -17.33 -19.08
N CYS A 175 13.74 -16.40 -18.12
CA CYS A 175 13.66 -16.71 -16.70
C CYS A 175 12.24 -17.12 -16.28
N ALA A 176 11.22 -16.42 -16.79
CA ALA A 176 9.81 -16.68 -16.47
C ALA A 176 9.31 -18.04 -17.01
N ASP A 177 9.73 -18.42 -18.22
CA ASP A 177 9.35 -19.70 -18.87
C ASP A 177 10.24 -20.86 -18.42
N GLY A 178 11.55 -20.63 -18.31
CA GLY A 178 12.59 -21.66 -18.37
C GLY A 178 13.25 -22.04 -17.05
N SER A 179 12.78 -21.53 -15.90
CA SER A 179 13.36 -21.84 -14.58
C SER A 179 12.53 -22.90 -13.83
N PRO A 180 12.93 -24.20 -13.85
CA PRO A 180 12.25 -25.23 -13.05
C PRO A 180 12.45 -24.93 -11.55
N GLY A 181 11.41 -25.09 -10.75
CA GLY A 181 11.49 -24.87 -9.29
C GLY A 181 11.42 -23.41 -8.84
N LEU A 182 11.29 -22.44 -9.75
CA LEU A 182 10.98 -21.06 -9.38
C LEU A 182 9.58 -21.01 -8.76
N ASP A 183 9.48 -20.41 -7.58
CA ASP A 183 8.24 -20.26 -6.85
C ASP A 183 7.24 -19.36 -7.60
N ASP A 184 5.95 -19.54 -7.30
CA ASP A 184 4.86 -18.84 -7.98
C ASP A 184 4.90 -17.32 -7.79
N SER A 185 5.40 -16.83 -6.65
CA SER A 185 5.46 -15.38 -6.38
C SER A 185 6.53 -14.71 -7.25
N THR A 186 7.73 -15.29 -7.29
CA THR A 186 8.80 -14.78 -8.16
C THR A 186 8.39 -14.90 -9.64
N ARG A 187 7.79 -16.02 -10.04
CA ARG A 187 7.31 -16.22 -11.41
C ARG A 187 6.22 -15.22 -11.80
N ALA A 188 5.26 -14.96 -10.92
CA ALA A 188 4.23 -13.95 -11.14
C ALA A 188 4.85 -12.57 -11.39
N ASN A 189 5.84 -12.18 -10.58
CA ASN A 189 6.50 -10.90 -10.72
C ASN A 189 7.17 -10.71 -12.10
N LEU A 190 7.87 -11.74 -12.59
CA LEU A 190 8.49 -11.68 -13.92
C LEU A 190 7.45 -11.54 -15.03
N TYR A 191 6.33 -12.26 -14.95
CA TYR A 191 5.26 -12.15 -15.94
C TYR A 191 4.51 -10.80 -15.88
N PHE A 192 4.37 -10.19 -14.70
CA PHE A 192 3.85 -8.82 -14.60
C PHE A 192 4.79 -7.81 -15.27
N ALA A 193 6.11 -7.96 -15.08
CA ALA A 193 7.09 -7.12 -15.77
C ALA A 193 7.07 -7.34 -17.30
N LEU A 194 6.90 -8.58 -17.76
CA LEU A 194 6.70 -8.90 -19.19
C LEU A 194 5.43 -8.25 -19.74
N GLY A 195 4.31 -8.36 -19.04
CA GLY A 195 3.04 -7.75 -19.46
C GLY A 195 3.17 -6.23 -19.67
N ARG A 196 3.83 -5.54 -18.74
CA ARG A 196 4.12 -4.10 -18.85
C ARG A 196 5.07 -3.77 -20.00
N SER A 197 6.04 -4.64 -20.25
CA SER A 197 7.00 -4.48 -21.34
C SER A 197 6.32 -4.59 -22.69
N TYR A 198 5.49 -5.62 -22.90
CA TYR A 198 4.72 -5.77 -24.14
C TYR A 198 3.68 -4.66 -24.31
N GLU A 199 3.03 -4.19 -23.23
CA GLU A 199 2.13 -3.03 -23.29
C GLU A 199 2.87 -1.77 -23.76
N ARG A 200 4.12 -1.55 -23.30
CA ARG A 200 4.97 -0.44 -23.77
C ARG A 200 5.29 -0.54 -25.27
N LEU A 201 5.48 -1.76 -25.76
CA LEU A 201 5.71 -2.05 -27.19
C LEU A 201 4.42 -2.05 -28.02
N ALA A 202 3.26 -1.75 -27.40
CA ALA A 202 1.93 -1.84 -27.99
C ALA A 202 1.54 -3.24 -28.53
N ASP A 203 2.21 -4.30 -28.05
CA ASP A 203 1.83 -5.69 -28.30
C ASP A 203 0.82 -6.14 -27.24
N PHE A 204 -0.42 -5.66 -27.37
CA PHE A 204 -1.48 -5.94 -26.41
C PHE A 204 -1.85 -7.43 -26.28
N PRO A 205 -1.85 -8.24 -27.35
CA PRO A 205 -2.03 -9.69 -27.23
C PRO A 205 -0.95 -10.37 -26.38
N ALA A 206 0.33 -10.09 -26.63
CA ALA A 206 1.42 -10.65 -25.82
C ALA A 206 1.37 -10.13 -24.37
N ALA A 207 1.04 -8.85 -24.18
CA ALA A 207 0.84 -8.26 -22.86
C ALA A 207 -0.26 -8.98 -22.08
N HIS A 208 -1.42 -9.22 -22.70
CA HIS A 208 -2.51 -9.94 -22.07
C HIS A 208 -2.10 -11.37 -21.67
N GLN A 209 -1.43 -12.10 -22.56
CA GLN A 209 -0.96 -13.44 -22.26
C GLN A 209 0.01 -13.46 -21.07
N ALA A 210 0.95 -12.51 -21.02
CA ALA A 210 1.87 -12.37 -19.90
C ALA A 210 1.12 -12.04 -18.59
N PHE A 211 0.18 -11.09 -18.60
CA PHE A 211 -0.64 -10.79 -17.42
C PHE A 211 -1.50 -11.98 -16.98
N ALA A 212 -2.06 -12.75 -17.91
CA ALA A 212 -2.82 -13.96 -17.59
C ALA A 212 -1.96 -15.02 -16.90
N ARG A 213 -0.74 -15.27 -17.40
CA ARG A 213 0.23 -16.16 -16.74
C ARG A 213 0.68 -15.64 -15.38
N ALA A 214 0.90 -14.33 -15.26
CA ALA A 214 1.24 -13.68 -14.00
C ALA A 214 0.17 -13.98 -12.94
N ASN A 215 -1.09 -13.75 -13.29
CA ASN A 215 -2.23 -13.95 -12.40
C ASN A 215 -2.48 -15.42 -12.07
N GLN A 216 -2.27 -16.34 -13.01
CA GLN A 216 -2.32 -17.78 -12.73
C GLN A 216 -1.30 -18.22 -11.67
N CYS A 217 -0.09 -17.65 -11.71
CA CYS A 217 0.93 -17.89 -10.68
C CYS A 217 0.53 -17.21 -9.36
N ALA A 218 0.16 -15.93 -9.41
CA ALA A 218 -0.24 -15.15 -8.24
C ALA A 218 -1.38 -15.84 -7.47
N ALA A 219 -2.41 -16.35 -8.15
CA ALA A 219 -3.56 -17.04 -7.55
C ALA A 219 -3.18 -18.22 -6.64
N ARG A 220 -2.00 -18.82 -6.82
CA ARG A 220 -1.49 -19.93 -5.98
C ARG A 220 -0.71 -19.47 -4.74
N THR A 221 -0.51 -18.17 -4.57
CA THR A 221 0.23 -17.57 -3.44
C THR A 221 -0.66 -17.16 -2.26
N GLY A 222 -1.98 -17.25 -2.43
CA GLY A 222 -2.98 -16.84 -1.44
C GLY A 222 -4.19 -17.77 -1.42
N PRO A 223 -5.18 -17.48 -0.56
CA PRO A 223 -6.42 -18.24 -0.52
C PRO A 223 -7.23 -18.06 -1.81
N ALA A 224 -7.97 -19.10 -2.19
CA ALA A 224 -8.90 -19.00 -3.32
C ALA A 224 -10.02 -17.98 -3.04
N TYR A 225 -10.42 -17.24 -4.07
CA TYR A 225 -11.57 -16.36 -3.99
C TYR A 225 -12.86 -17.14 -3.72
N GLN A 226 -13.67 -16.68 -2.75
CA GLN A 226 -14.93 -17.31 -2.36
C GLN A 226 -16.11 -16.36 -2.59
N PRO A 227 -16.75 -16.38 -3.79
CA PRO A 227 -17.83 -15.45 -4.15
C PRO A 227 -18.98 -15.44 -3.14
N ALA A 228 -19.50 -16.61 -2.77
CA ALA A 228 -20.63 -16.72 -1.85
C ALA A 228 -20.30 -16.26 -0.43
N ALA A 229 -19.04 -16.41 0.02
CA ALA A 229 -18.62 -15.91 1.32
C ALA A 229 -18.53 -14.37 1.31
N LEU A 230 -18.02 -13.80 0.21
CA LEU A 230 -18.01 -12.35 0.01
C LEU A 230 -19.44 -11.79 0.02
N SER A 231 -20.36 -12.34 -0.77
CA SER A 231 -21.74 -11.82 -0.85
C SER A 231 -22.43 -11.80 0.51
N ARG A 232 -22.30 -12.88 1.31
CA ARG A 232 -22.82 -12.92 2.70
C ARG A 232 -22.18 -11.88 3.60
N TRP A 233 -20.88 -11.65 3.44
CA TRP A 233 -20.19 -10.63 4.24
C TRP A 233 -20.65 -9.23 3.84
N ILE A 234 -20.84 -8.95 2.54
CA ILE A 234 -21.42 -7.69 2.07
C ILE A 234 -22.85 -7.51 2.58
N ASP A 235 -23.67 -8.57 2.63
CA ASP A 235 -25.00 -8.51 3.25
C ASP A 235 -24.91 -8.03 4.70
N SER A 236 -24.00 -8.61 5.48
CA SER A 236 -23.78 -8.18 6.88
C SER A 236 -23.30 -6.74 7.00
N LEU A 237 -22.49 -6.25 6.05
CA LEU A 237 -22.07 -4.84 6.03
C LEU A 237 -23.25 -3.91 5.73
N ILE A 238 -24.09 -4.27 4.76
CA ILE A 238 -25.31 -3.54 4.43
C ILE A 238 -26.23 -3.46 5.65
N GLU A 239 -26.43 -4.56 6.38
CA GLU A 239 -27.27 -4.57 7.58
C GLU A 239 -26.77 -3.63 8.69
N THR A 240 -25.46 -3.37 8.75
CA THR A 240 -24.85 -2.52 9.79
C THR A 240 -24.74 -1.04 9.45
N LEU A 241 -25.05 -0.64 8.22
CA LEU A 241 -25.10 0.78 7.87
C LEU A 241 -26.17 1.50 8.71
N PRO A 242 -25.93 2.75 9.13
CA PRO A 242 -26.84 3.46 10.03
C PRO A 242 -28.20 3.68 9.36
N GLN A 243 -29.27 3.54 10.13
CA GLN A 243 -30.64 3.85 9.68
C GLN A 243 -30.99 5.32 9.95
N ASP A 244 -30.52 5.85 11.09
CA ASP A 244 -30.76 7.24 11.50
C ASP A 244 -29.42 7.97 11.57
N LEU A 245 -29.22 8.93 10.66
CA LEU A 245 -28.13 9.90 10.71
C LEU A 245 -28.70 11.31 10.84
N PRO A 246 -28.01 12.24 11.53
CA PRO A 246 -28.45 13.62 11.58
C PRO A 246 -28.49 14.24 10.18
N ASP A 247 -29.64 14.82 9.82
CA ASP A 247 -29.86 15.48 8.52
C ASP A 247 -28.82 16.58 8.25
N GLN A 248 -28.52 17.39 9.28
CA GLN A 248 -27.55 18.46 9.16
C GLN A 248 -26.14 18.00 9.50
N LEU A 249 -25.22 18.29 8.57
CA LEU A 249 -23.78 18.27 8.81
C LEU A 249 -23.38 19.46 9.68
N VAL A 250 -23.57 19.35 11.00
CA VAL A 250 -23.11 20.36 11.95
C VAL A 250 -21.60 20.21 12.15
N ASP A 251 -20.87 21.30 11.90
CA ASP A 251 -19.45 21.36 12.22
C ASP A 251 -19.29 21.40 13.74
N ASP A 252 -18.52 20.45 14.29
CA ASP A 252 -18.20 20.42 15.71
C ASP A 252 -17.09 21.42 16.08
N GLY A 253 -16.54 22.13 15.09
CA GLY A 253 -15.48 23.12 15.26
C GLY A 253 -14.12 22.50 15.58
N ALA A 254 -14.01 21.17 15.62
CA ALA A 254 -12.79 20.47 16.01
C ALA A 254 -11.90 20.20 14.78
N ALA A 255 -10.73 20.85 14.75
CA ALA A 255 -9.70 20.63 13.74
C ALA A 255 -8.48 19.83 14.27
N PRO A 256 -7.81 19.01 13.45
CA PRO A 256 -8.19 18.69 12.07
C PRO A 256 -9.39 17.73 12.02
N ARG A 257 -10.23 17.90 10.99
CA ARG A 257 -11.30 16.94 10.69
C ARG A 257 -10.78 15.87 9.73
N PRO A 258 -11.18 14.60 9.92
CA PRO A 258 -10.85 13.56 8.95
C PRO A 258 -11.63 13.77 7.65
N LEU A 259 -10.94 13.65 6.52
CA LEU A 259 -11.53 13.54 5.19
C LEU A 259 -11.26 12.14 4.65
N PHE A 260 -12.28 11.28 4.60
CA PHE A 260 -12.09 9.91 4.14
C PHE A 260 -12.14 9.85 2.62
N ILE A 261 -11.25 9.08 2.01
CA ILE A 261 -11.23 8.84 0.56
C ILE A 261 -11.20 7.33 0.32
N CYS A 262 -12.20 6.80 -0.39
CA CYS A 262 -12.37 5.37 -0.63
C CYS A 262 -12.91 5.06 -2.02
N GLY A 263 -12.93 3.77 -2.38
CA GLY A 263 -13.44 3.29 -3.66
C GLY A 263 -12.74 2.00 -4.07
N MET A 264 -13.01 1.49 -5.27
CA MET A 264 -12.28 0.34 -5.77
C MET A 264 -10.77 0.59 -5.81
N PHE A 265 -9.95 -0.43 -5.59
CA PHE A 265 -8.53 -0.35 -5.95
C PHE A 265 -8.42 0.12 -7.40
N ARG A 266 -7.47 1.01 -7.68
CA ARG A 266 -7.23 1.55 -9.05
C ARG A 266 -8.34 2.46 -9.61
N SER A 267 -9.12 3.11 -8.73
CA SER A 267 -10.18 4.08 -9.09
C SER A 267 -9.76 5.56 -8.97
N GLY A 268 -8.48 5.86 -8.71
CA GLY A 268 -7.99 7.25 -8.65
C GLY A 268 -7.95 7.88 -7.25
N SER A 269 -8.26 7.13 -6.18
CA SER A 269 -8.23 7.62 -4.79
C SER A 269 -6.90 8.29 -4.37
N THR A 270 -5.76 7.75 -4.82
CA THR A 270 -4.45 8.35 -4.52
C THR A 270 -4.26 9.66 -5.27
N LEU A 271 -4.68 9.72 -6.53
CA LEU A 271 -4.53 10.94 -7.34
C LEU A 271 -5.32 12.09 -6.72
N ILE A 272 -6.58 11.86 -6.34
CA ILE A 272 -7.38 12.93 -5.74
C ILE A 272 -6.86 13.35 -4.36
N GLU A 273 -6.31 12.42 -3.56
CA GLU A 273 -5.63 12.79 -2.32
C GLU A 273 -4.46 13.74 -2.58
N GLN A 274 -3.65 13.47 -3.61
CA GLN A 274 -2.51 14.33 -3.95
C GLN A 274 -2.93 15.71 -4.43
N VAL A 275 -3.97 15.76 -5.26
CA VAL A 275 -4.55 17.02 -5.70
C VAL A 275 -5.04 17.81 -4.48
N LEU A 276 -5.81 17.20 -3.59
CA LEU A 276 -6.31 17.87 -2.39
C LEU A 276 -5.17 18.29 -1.44
N ALA A 277 -4.12 17.49 -1.29
CA ALA A 277 -2.96 17.83 -0.46
C ALA A 277 -2.16 19.02 -0.96
N ALA A 278 -2.34 19.42 -2.23
CA ALA A 278 -1.83 20.69 -2.73
C ALA A 278 -2.58 21.90 -2.15
N HIS A 279 -3.79 21.74 -1.61
CA HIS A 279 -4.51 22.81 -0.95
C HIS A 279 -3.85 23.18 0.40
N PRO A 280 -3.68 24.47 0.74
CA PRO A 280 -3.04 24.90 2.00
C PRO A 280 -3.71 24.36 3.27
N ALA A 281 -5.03 24.20 3.26
CA ALA A 281 -5.82 23.73 4.39
C ALA A 281 -5.91 22.19 4.53
N VAL A 282 -5.27 21.43 3.64
CA VAL A 282 -5.35 19.96 3.62
C VAL A 282 -3.96 19.35 3.79
N VAL A 283 -3.88 18.29 4.59
CA VAL A 283 -2.68 17.44 4.72
C VAL A 283 -3.04 16.01 4.31
N ALA A 284 -2.17 15.38 3.51
CA ALA A 284 -2.32 13.97 3.16
C ALA A 284 -1.96 13.07 4.35
N GLY A 285 -2.89 12.28 4.86
CA GLY A 285 -2.59 11.23 5.84
C GLY A 285 -2.19 9.89 5.19
N GLY A 286 -2.53 9.69 3.91
CA GLY A 286 -2.25 8.44 3.20
C GLY A 286 -3.13 7.28 3.67
N GLU A 287 -2.58 6.06 3.58
CA GLU A 287 -3.27 4.82 3.95
C GLU A 287 -3.11 4.54 5.45
N LEU A 288 -3.99 5.13 6.28
CA LEU A 288 -3.92 4.98 7.73
C LEU A 288 -4.46 3.61 8.19
N ASP A 289 -3.75 2.97 9.12
CA ASP A 289 -4.16 1.66 9.65
C ASP A 289 -5.09 1.76 10.86
N LEU A 290 -5.58 2.96 11.19
CA LEU A 290 -6.39 3.21 12.38
C LEU A 290 -7.74 2.47 12.33
N LEU A 291 -8.55 2.69 11.29
CA LEU A 291 -9.86 2.03 11.18
C LEU A 291 -9.74 0.50 11.06
N PRO A 292 -8.81 -0.06 10.26
CA PRO A 292 -8.68 -1.51 10.15
C PRO A 292 -8.17 -2.17 11.43
N ARG A 293 -7.32 -1.50 12.22
CA ARG A 293 -6.96 -1.98 13.57
C ARG A 293 -8.16 -2.01 14.51
N LEU A 294 -9.05 -1.02 14.45
CA LEU A 294 -10.28 -1.04 15.24
C LEU A 294 -11.18 -2.20 14.83
N ALA A 295 -11.38 -2.39 13.52
CA ALA A 295 -12.22 -3.46 12.96
C ALA A 295 -11.68 -4.87 13.28
N SER A 296 -10.37 -5.07 13.19
CA SER A 296 -9.71 -6.37 13.43
C SER A 296 -9.35 -6.64 14.90
N GLY A 297 -9.36 -5.61 15.76
CA GLY A 297 -9.08 -5.70 17.18
C GLY A 297 -10.34 -5.56 18.03
N PRO A 298 -10.58 -4.39 18.66
CA PRO A 298 -11.67 -4.21 19.63
C PRO A 298 -13.07 -4.45 19.05
N LEU A 299 -13.27 -4.29 17.75
CA LEU A 299 -14.55 -4.51 17.08
C LEU A 299 -14.65 -5.87 16.38
N ALA A 300 -13.65 -6.75 16.53
CA ALA A 300 -13.73 -8.08 15.97
C ALA A 300 -14.79 -8.94 16.69
N PRO A 301 -15.50 -9.85 15.99
CA PRO A 301 -15.57 -9.93 14.53
C PRO A 301 -16.36 -8.73 13.95
N TYR A 302 -15.80 -8.07 12.94
CA TYR A 302 -16.43 -6.96 12.23
C TYR A 302 -17.24 -7.49 11.02
N PRO A 303 -18.46 -6.98 10.73
CA PRO A 303 -19.06 -5.78 11.30
C PRO A 303 -19.93 -6.00 12.55
N ALA A 304 -20.16 -7.24 12.99
CA ALA A 304 -21.02 -7.56 14.14
C ALA A 304 -20.61 -6.85 15.44
N GLY A 305 -19.31 -6.61 15.65
CA GLY A 305 -18.82 -5.89 16.82
C GLY A 305 -19.22 -4.42 16.90
N LEU A 306 -19.65 -3.81 15.80
CA LEU A 306 -20.12 -2.41 15.79
C LEU A 306 -21.37 -2.21 16.67
N ALA A 307 -22.19 -3.25 16.85
CA ALA A 307 -23.36 -3.21 17.72
C ALA A 307 -23.01 -3.02 19.21
N ARG A 308 -21.77 -3.35 19.61
CA ARG A 308 -21.28 -3.21 20.99
C ARG A 308 -20.66 -1.84 21.28
N LEU A 309 -20.43 -1.03 20.25
CA LEU A 309 -19.78 0.26 20.40
C LEU A 309 -20.78 1.29 20.94
N ASP A 310 -20.68 1.59 22.23
CA ASP A 310 -21.50 2.62 22.87
C ASP A 310 -21.02 4.05 22.50
N PRO A 311 -21.84 5.09 22.73
CA PRO A 311 -21.47 6.47 22.38
C PRO A 311 -20.22 7.01 23.08
N ALA A 312 -19.96 6.61 24.33
CA ALA A 312 -18.79 7.08 25.07
C ALA A 312 -17.50 6.46 24.54
N GLN A 313 -17.53 5.16 24.22
CA GLN A 313 -16.44 4.46 23.56
C GLN A 313 -16.20 5.01 22.15
N ALA A 314 -17.27 5.26 21.37
CA ALA A 314 -17.16 5.89 20.06
C ALA A 314 -16.48 7.26 20.14
N GLN A 315 -16.83 8.08 21.13
CA GLN A 315 -16.19 9.37 21.37
C GLN A 315 -14.70 9.21 21.72
N GLN A 316 -14.35 8.30 22.64
CA GLN A 316 -12.95 8.05 23.00
C GLN A 316 -12.10 7.62 21.79
N LEU A 317 -12.65 6.75 20.93
CA LEU A 317 -11.98 6.32 19.70
C LEU A 317 -11.86 7.46 18.69
N SER A 318 -12.89 8.31 18.56
CA SER A 318 -12.89 9.51 17.72
C SER A 318 -11.81 10.51 18.17
N ASP A 319 -11.70 10.75 19.47
CA ASP A 319 -10.69 11.66 20.06
C ASP A 319 -9.27 11.13 19.83
N ALA A 320 -9.04 9.84 20.09
CA ALA A 320 -7.74 9.20 19.84
C ALA A 320 -7.34 9.25 18.37
N TYR A 321 -8.31 9.05 17.47
CA TYR A 321 -8.11 9.14 16.03
C TYR A 321 -7.72 10.58 15.64
N ARG A 322 -8.43 11.61 16.12
CA ARG A 322 -8.10 13.03 15.86
C ARG A 322 -6.74 13.43 16.42
N GLN A 323 -6.38 12.95 17.60
CA GLN A 323 -5.04 13.15 18.16
C GLN A 323 -3.94 12.55 17.27
N HIS A 324 -4.20 11.41 16.62
CA HIS A 324 -3.28 10.85 15.65
C HIS A 324 -3.16 11.75 14.42
N LEU A 325 -4.28 12.21 13.86
CA LEU A 325 -4.26 13.13 12.71
C LEU A 325 -3.51 14.43 12.99
N ALA A 326 -3.68 14.99 14.19
CA ALA A 326 -3.00 16.21 14.60
C ALA A 326 -1.46 16.06 14.58
N ARG A 327 -0.92 14.86 14.85
CA ARG A 327 0.52 14.58 14.79
C ARG A 327 1.06 14.46 13.37
N LEU A 328 0.19 14.26 12.37
CA LEU A 328 0.57 14.20 10.97
C LEU A 328 0.75 15.60 10.36
N ILE A 329 0.27 16.65 11.03
CA ILE A 329 0.39 18.02 10.56
C ILE A 329 1.84 18.48 10.81
N PRO A 330 2.58 18.91 9.76
CA PRO A 330 3.91 19.47 9.94
C PRO A 330 3.90 20.68 10.87
N ALA A 331 4.90 20.79 11.75
CA ALA A 331 4.96 21.84 12.77
C ALA A 331 4.98 23.27 12.20
N ASP A 332 5.40 23.43 10.94
CA ASP A 332 5.44 24.68 10.19
C ASP A 332 4.14 24.98 9.41
N ARG A 333 3.18 24.04 9.36
CA ARG A 333 1.90 24.22 8.67
C ARG A 333 0.82 24.72 9.62
N THR A 334 0.38 25.96 9.40
CA THR A 334 -0.76 26.57 10.11
C THR A 334 -2.02 26.59 9.23
N GLY A 335 -3.20 26.59 9.84
CA GLY A 335 -4.48 26.73 9.11
C GLY A 335 -4.99 25.45 8.44
N VAL A 336 -4.41 24.30 8.78
CA VAL A 336 -4.89 22.99 8.32
C VAL A 336 -6.23 22.68 8.97
N SER A 337 -7.26 22.46 8.16
CA SER A 337 -8.61 22.12 8.62
C SER A 337 -8.98 20.66 8.35
N LEU A 338 -8.34 20.01 7.37
CA LEU A 338 -8.60 18.64 6.96
C LEU A 338 -7.30 17.81 6.92
N VAL A 339 -7.39 16.57 7.39
CA VAL A 339 -6.37 15.54 7.16
C VAL A 339 -7.05 14.37 6.46
N THR A 340 -6.48 13.90 5.35
CA THR A 340 -7.08 12.78 4.61
C THR A 340 -6.78 11.44 5.29
N ASP A 341 -7.77 10.53 5.28
CA ASP A 341 -7.55 9.09 5.43
C ASP A 341 -8.01 8.44 4.14
N LYS A 342 -7.03 8.17 3.26
CA LYS A 342 -7.28 7.59 1.96
C LYS A 342 -6.89 6.12 2.01
N ARG A 343 -7.88 5.25 1.96
CA ARG A 343 -7.67 3.84 1.63
C ARG A 343 -8.78 3.37 0.70
N PRO A 344 -8.47 2.66 -0.40
CA PRO A 344 -9.51 2.12 -1.27
C PRO A 344 -10.57 1.35 -0.46
N ASP A 345 -10.13 0.44 0.41
CA ASP A 345 -10.96 -0.42 1.25
C ASP A 345 -11.69 0.29 2.40
N ASN A 346 -11.51 1.60 2.63
CA ASN A 346 -12.31 2.35 3.63
C ASN A 346 -13.81 2.30 3.33
N PHE A 347 -14.22 1.97 2.10
CA PHE A 347 -15.65 1.77 1.79
C PHE A 347 -16.26 0.62 2.63
N LEU A 348 -15.48 -0.40 2.99
CA LEU A 348 -15.96 -1.50 3.83
C LEU A 348 -16.16 -1.06 5.30
N LEU A 349 -15.70 0.14 5.65
CA LEU A 349 -15.70 0.71 6.99
C LEU A 349 -16.63 1.92 7.12
N LEU A 350 -17.50 2.19 6.12
CA LEU A 350 -18.39 3.36 6.13
C LEU A 350 -19.27 3.42 7.39
N ALA A 351 -19.81 2.29 7.84
CA ALA A 351 -20.60 2.21 9.06
C ALA A 351 -19.80 2.63 10.30
N LEU A 352 -18.54 2.20 10.42
CA LEU A 352 -17.64 2.62 11.50
C LEU A 352 -17.29 4.11 11.40
N ILE A 353 -16.96 4.59 10.19
CA ILE A 353 -16.62 5.99 9.93
C ILE A 353 -17.71 6.92 10.45
N VAL A 354 -18.96 6.70 10.06
CA VAL A 354 -20.07 7.58 10.46
C VAL A 354 -20.51 7.38 11.92
N ARG A 355 -20.11 6.27 12.56
CA ARG A 355 -20.29 6.08 14.02
C ARG A 355 -19.26 6.83 14.86
N LEU A 356 -18.04 6.98 14.37
CA LEU A 356 -16.99 7.77 15.02
C LEU A 356 -17.08 9.27 14.67
N PHE A 357 -17.54 9.56 13.46
CA PHE A 357 -17.61 10.89 12.88
C PHE A 357 -18.96 11.06 12.18
N PRO A 358 -20.05 11.34 12.92
CA PRO A 358 -21.38 11.52 12.35
C PRO A 358 -21.48 12.62 11.30
N GLN A 359 -20.51 13.54 11.23
CA GLN A 359 -20.40 14.63 10.27
C GLN A 359 -19.34 14.40 9.17
N ALA A 360 -18.77 13.20 9.07
CA ALA A 360 -17.72 12.90 8.10
C ALA A 360 -18.19 13.16 6.67
N ARG A 361 -17.30 13.79 5.89
CA ARG A 361 -17.36 13.79 4.43
C ARG A 361 -16.46 12.68 3.91
N ILE A 362 -16.98 11.92 2.94
CA ILE A 362 -16.35 10.72 2.43
C ILE A 362 -16.34 10.81 0.90
N ILE A 363 -15.16 10.99 0.32
CA ILE A 363 -14.96 11.01 -1.12
C ILE A 363 -14.92 9.57 -1.61
N HIS A 364 -15.86 9.23 -2.49
CA HIS A 364 -15.97 7.94 -3.14
C HIS A 364 -15.49 8.05 -4.59
N THR A 365 -14.29 7.56 -4.87
CA THR A 365 -13.74 7.60 -6.22
C THR A 365 -14.28 6.48 -7.09
N THR A 366 -14.77 6.84 -8.27
CA THR A 366 -15.29 5.91 -9.29
C THR A 366 -14.52 6.05 -10.59
N ARG A 367 -14.46 4.97 -11.37
CA ARG A 367 -13.81 4.90 -12.69
C ARG A 367 -14.60 3.96 -13.58
N ASP A 368 -14.44 4.06 -14.89
CA ASP A 368 -14.94 3.12 -15.88
C ASP A 368 -14.68 1.66 -15.40
N PRO A 369 -15.73 0.83 -15.27
CA PRO A 369 -15.61 -0.53 -14.73
C PRO A 369 -14.61 -1.42 -15.50
N LEU A 370 -14.49 -1.26 -16.81
CA LEU A 370 -13.58 -2.08 -17.63
C LEU A 370 -12.13 -1.63 -17.47
N ASP A 371 -11.86 -0.32 -17.44
CA ASP A 371 -10.53 0.20 -17.14
C ASP A 371 -10.11 -0.10 -15.70
N ASN A 372 -11.05 -0.02 -14.76
CA ASN A 372 -10.79 -0.36 -13.36
C ASN A 372 -10.44 -1.85 -13.22
N GLY A 373 -11.26 -2.73 -13.79
CA GLY A 373 -11.00 -4.17 -13.76
C GLY A 373 -9.72 -4.58 -14.50
N LEU A 374 -9.44 -3.99 -15.66
CA LEU A 374 -8.17 -4.18 -16.36
C LEU A 374 -6.99 -3.72 -15.50
N SER A 375 -7.09 -2.55 -14.85
CA SER A 375 -6.03 -2.05 -14.00
C SER A 375 -5.81 -2.91 -12.75
N ILE A 376 -6.85 -3.54 -12.20
CA ILE A 376 -6.71 -4.51 -11.11
C ILE A 376 -5.99 -5.76 -11.62
N PHE A 377 -6.43 -6.31 -12.76
CA PHE A 377 -5.85 -7.52 -13.36
C PHE A 377 -4.37 -7.35 -13.73
N GLN A 378 -3.94 -6.16 -14.15
CA GLN A 378 -2.54 -5.89 -14.51
C GLN A 378 -1.66 -5.50 -13.30
N GLN A 379 -2.25 -5.32 -12.11
CA GLN A 379 -1.51 -4.95 -10.91
C GLN A 379 -1.17 -6.19 -10.10
N HIS A 380 0.11 -6.34 -9.72
CA HIS A 380 0.54 -7.39 -8.81
C HIS A 380 0.07 -7.06 -7.38
N LEU A 381 -1.15 -7.46 -7.02
CA LEU A 381 -1.74 -7.29 -5.69
C LEU A 381 -1.50 -8.55 -4.84
N ASP A 382 -1.32 -8.38 -3.52
CA ASP A 382 -1.20 -9.51 -2.59
C ASP A 382 -2.53 -10.29 -2.56
N GLN A 383 -2.47 -11.58 -2.94
CA GLN A 383 -3.65 -12.44 -3.02
C GLN A 383 -4.25 -12.80 -1.66
N ARG A 384 -3.56 -12.55 -0.55
CA ARG A 384 -4.16 -12.63 0.80
C ARG A 384 -5.13 -11.49 1.07
N VAL A 385 -4.93 -10.35 0.42
CA VAL A 385 -5.76 -9.14 0.59
C VAL A 385 -6.79 -9.02 -0.52
N ALA A 386 -6.39 -9.29 -1.77
CA ALA A 386 -7.24 -9.13 -2.95
C ALA A 386 -7.31 -10.43 -3.79
N PRO A 387 -7.83 -11.55 -3.26
CA PRO A 387 -7.89 -12.84 -3.97
C PRO A 387 -8.75 -12.81 -5.24
N HIS A 388 -9.60 -11.79 -5.40
CA HIS A 388 -10.39 -11.59 -6.62
C HIS A 388 -9.55 -11.05 -7.79
N SER A 389 -8.39 -10.44 -7.52
CA SER A 389 -7.65 -9.64 -8.52
C SER A 389 -7.00 -10.46 -9.64
N SER A 390 -6.84 -11.77 -9.45
CA SER A 390 -6.19 -12.64 -10.42
C SER A 390 -7.12 -13.24 -11.48
N ASP A 391 -8.43 -13.03 -11.39
CA ASP A 391 -9.39 -13.58 -12.34
C ASP A 391 -10.40 -12.52 -12.79
N LEU A 392 -10.57 -12.36 -14.10
CA LEU A 392 -11.43 -11.32 -14.67
C LEU A 392 -12.92 -11.49 -14.27
N SER A 393 -13.39 -12.73 -14.10
CA SER A 393 -14.76 -12.99 -13.66
C SER A 393 -14.93 -12.67 -12.17
N ALA A 394 -13.94 -13.03 -11.35
CA ALA A 394 -13.89 -12.69 -9.93
C ALA A 394 -13.83 -11.18 -9.69
N ILE A 395 -13.04 -10.44 -10.48
CA ILE A 395 -13.03 -8.97 -10.48
C ILE A 395 -14.44 -8.44 -10.76
N GLY A 396 -15.11 -8.95 -11.79
CA GLY A 396 -16.46 -8.50 -12.14
C GLY A 396 -17.50 -8.79 -11.06
N HIS A 397 -17.45 -9.97 -10.43
CA HIS A 397 -18.29 -10.31 -9.29
C HIS A 397 -18.03 -9.39 -8.09
N TYR A 398 -16.76 -9.20 -7.71
CA TYR A 398 -16.38 -8.29 -6.62
C TYR A 398 -16.85 -6.86 -6.90
N TYR A 399 -16.69 -6.37 -8.13
CA TYR A 399 -17.18 -5.05 -8.53
C TYR A 399 -18.70 -4.93 -8.39
N GLY A 400 -19.44 -5.98 -8.74
CA GLY A 400 -20.88 -6.06 -8.53
C GLY A 400 -21.29 -5.94 -7.06
N GLU A 401 -20.65 -6.71 -6.20
CA GLU A 401 -20.85 -6.68 -4.75
C GLU A 401 -20.49 -5.31 -4.14
N TYR A 402 -19.38 -4.71 -4.60
CA TYR A 402 -19.01 -3.35 -4.25
C TYR A 402 -20.09 -2.34 -4.67
N ARG A 403 -20.62 -2.42 -5.90
CA ARG A 403 -21.69 -1.52 -6.37
C ARG A 403 -22.96 -1.68 -5.56
N ARG A 404 -23.33 -2.90 -5.20
CA ARG A 404 -24.49 -3.21 -4.36
C ARG A 404 -24.35 -2.57 -2.98
N PHE A 405 -23.19 -2.74 -2.34
CA PHE A 405 -22.90 -2.11 -1.06
C PHE A 405 -22.92 -0.57 -1.15
N MET A 406 -22.25 0.00 -2.15
CA MET A 406 -22.16 1.45 -2.31
C MET A 406 -23.52 2.08 -2.62
N ALA A 407 -24.42 1.39 -3.33
CA ALA A 407 -25.80 1.84 -3.54
C ALA A 407 -26.57 1.91 -2.22
N ALA A 408 -26.51 0.87 -1.39
CA ALA A 408 -27.13 0.88 -0.07
C ALA A 408 -26.51 1.93 0.88
N ALA A 409 -25.19 2.15 0.79
CA ALA A 409 -24.51 3.20 1.54
C ALA A 409 -24.96 4.60 1.08
N ARG A 410 -25.10 4.82 -0.22
CA ARG A 410 -25.59 6.07 -0.82
C ARG A 410 -26.97 6.46 -0.29
N GLU A 411 -27.89 5.49 -0.23
CA GLU A 411 -29.24 5.72 0.30
C GLU A 411 -29.24 6.14 1.78
N ARG A 412 -28.32 5.60 2.58
CA ARG A 412 -28.27 5.85 4.04
C ARG A 412 -27.40 7.04 4.45
N LEU A 413 -26.31 7.28 3.74
CA LEU A 413 -25.33 8.33 4.08
C LEU A 413 -25.61 9.66 3.37
N GLY A 414 -26.41 9.65 2.30
CA GLY A 414 -26.83 10.85 1.58
C GLY A 414 -25.64 11.72 1.14
N GLU A 415 -25.68 12.99 1.53
CA GLU A 415 -24.68 14.02 1.18
C GLU A 415 -23.27 13.78 1.78
N ARG A 416 -23.13 12.87 2.75
CA ARG A 416 -21.83 12.53 3.35
C ARG A 416 -20.92 11.84 2.36
N LEU A 417 -21.51 11.03 1.49
CA LEU A 417 -20.78 10.32 0.46
C LEU A 417 -20.69 11.24 -0.77
N ILE A 418 -19.51 11.44 -1.33
CA ILE A 418 -19.29 12.39 -2.43
C ILE A 418 -18.72 11.58 -3.59
N ASP A 419 -19.54 11.31 -4.61
CA ASP A 419 -19.03 10.60 -5.79
C ASP A 419 -18.06 11.50 -6.56
N PHE A 420 -16.86 10.98 -6.79
CA PHE A 420 -15.81 11.63 -7.56
C PHE A 420 -15.43 10.77 -8.74
N ASP A 421 -15.85 11.20 -9.92
CA ASP A 421 -15.58 10.53 -11.19
C ASP A 421 -14.16 10.83 -11.67
N TYR A 422 -13.30 9.82 -11.63
CA TYR A 422 -11.93 9.88 -12.10
C TYR A 422 -11.83 10.24 -13.58
N ASP A 423 -12.67 9.65 -14.43
CA ASP A 423 -12.59 9.84 -15.87
C ASP A 423 -13.03 11.26 -16.26
N ALA A 424 -14.07 11.77 -15.60
CA ALA A 424 -14.49 13.17 -15.75
C ALA A 424 -13.40 14.13 -15.26
N PHE A 425 -12.75 13.84 -14.13
CA PHE A 425 -11.65 14.64 -13.60
C PHE A 425 -10.44 14.68 -14.54
N VAL A 426 -10.04 13.53 -15.09
CA VAL A 426 -8.91 13.44 -16.03
C VAL A 426 -9.23 14.16 -17.35
N ALA A 427 -10.49 14.15 -17.78
CA ALA A 427 -10.93 14.86 -18.97
C ALA A 427 -10.93 16.38 -18.78
N ASP A 428 -11.54 16.87 -17.69
CA ASP A 428 -11.73 18.29 -17.39
C ASP A 428 -11.57 18.59 -15.88
N PRO A 429 -10.34 18.89 -15.43
CA PRO A 429 -10.00 18.90 -14.00
C PRO A 429 -10.67 20.02 -13.22
N GLU A 430 -10.67 21.24 -13.75
CA GLU A 430 -11.10 22.42 -13.01
C GLU A 430 -12.59 22.35 -12.61
N PRO A 431 -13.54 22.04 -13.50
CA PRO A 431 -14.95 21.90 -13.12
C PRO A 431 -15.18 20.78 -12.10
N ALA A 432 -14.47 19.65 -12.23
CA ALA A 432 -14.55 18.54 -11.28
C ALA A 432 -14.06 18.97 -9.87
N LEU A 433 -12.94 19.69 -9.81
CA LEU A 433 -12.38 20.18 -8.55
C LEU A 433 -13.23 21.30 -7.93
N ARG A 434 -13.76 22.23 -8.72
CA ARG A 434 -14.66 23.29 -8.21
C ARG A 434 -15.89 22.70 -7.53
N ARG A 435 -16.51 21.66 -8.14
CA ARG A 435 -17.63 20.94 -7.53
C ARG A 435 -17.23 20.26 -6.22
N LEU A 436 -16.08 19.59 -6.20
CA LEU A 436 -15.59 18.91 -5.00
C LEU A 436 -15.31 19.90 -3.87
N LEU A 437 -14.57 20.98 -4.12
CA LEU A 437 -14.24 21.99 -3.12
C LEU A 437 -15.47 22.70 -2.57
N HIS A 438 -16.47 22.96 -3.41
CA HIS A 438 -17.75 23.52 -2.96
C HIS A 438 -18.40 22.63 -1.89
N VAL A 439 -18.45 21.32 -2.12
CA VAL A 439 -19.00 20.36 -1.14
C VAL A 439 -18.12 20.27 0.11
N LEU A 440 -16.80 20.33 -0.05
CA LEU A 440 -15.84 20.33 1.07
C LEU A 440 -15.80 21.66 1.83
N GLN A 441 -16.44 22.71 1.31
CA GLN A 441 -16.40 24.08 1.82
C GLN A 441 -14.96 24.62 1.90
N LEU A 442 -14.17 24.36 0.86
CA LEU A 442 -12.82 24.87 0.69
C LEU A 442 -12.80 25.97 -0.39
N PRO A 443 -11.97 27.01 -0.22
CA PRO A 443 -11.74 27.98 -1.28
C PRO A 443 -11.02 27.34 -2.48
N TRP A 444 -11.09 27.99 -3.63
CA TRP A 444 -10.25 27.63 -4.77
C TRP A 444 -8.79 27.98 -4.51
N ASP A 445 -7.87 27.09 -4.92
CA ASP A 445 -6.42 27.30 -4.89
C ASP A 445 -5.83 26.78 -6.21
N ASP A 446 -5.08 27.63 -6.93
CA ASP A 446 -4.50 27.26 -8.23
C ASP A 446 -3.48 26.13 -8.13
N GLY A 447 -2.87 25.94 -6.95
CA GLY A 447 -1.93 24.85 -6.67
C GLY A 447 -2.53 23.45 -6.82
N LEU A 448 -3.86 23.32 -6.83
CA LEU A 448 -4.55 22.06 -7.10
C LEU A 448 -4.29 21.55 -8.51
N LEU A 449 -4.14 22.43 -9.50
CA LEU A 449 -3.83 22.06 -10.88
C LEU A 449 -2.34 21.73 -11.07
N GLU A 450 -1.49 22.28 -10.21
CA GLU A 450 -0.03 22.09 -10.20
C GLU A 450 0.42 21.09 -9.13
N PHE A 451 -0.46 20.18 -8.69
CA PHE A 451 -0.18 19.22 -7.61
C PHE A 451 1.08 18.38 -7.85
N HIS A 452 1.38 18.06 -9.12
CA HIS A 452 2.56 17.29 -9.54
C HIS A 452 3.89 18.05 -9.37
N ALA A 453 3.86 19.39 -9.34
CA ALA A 453 5.04 20.24 -9.11
C ALA A 453 5.41 20.32 -7.62
N ARG A 454 4.48 19.95 -6.72
CA ARG A 454 4.73 19.95 -5.28
C ARG A 454 5.35 18.61 -4.86
N ARG A 455 6.40 18.67 -4.03
CA ARG A 455 7.02 17.46 -3.46
C ARG A 455 6.05 16.82 -2.47
N SER A 456 5.46 15.70 -2.83
CA SER A 456 4.63 14.90 -1.93
C SER A 456 5.23 13.51 -1.64
N THR A 457 4.89 12.97 -0.48
CA THR A 457 5.43 11.74 0.16
C THR A 457 4.48 10.55 -0.03
N VAL A 458 4.08 10.25 -1.26
CA VAL A 458 3.11 9.17 -1.52
C VAL A 458 3.77 7.79 -1.43
N LYS A 459 3.17 6.83 -0.72
CA LYS A 459 3.62 5.43 -0.65
C LYS A 459 2.60 4.47 -1.28
N THR A 460 2.33 4.57 -2.57
CA THR A 460 1.32 3.68 -3.20
C THR A 460 1.82 3.08 -4.51
N ALA A 461 1.20 1.99 -4.95
CA ALA A 461 1.45 1.37 -6.25
C ALA A 461 1.22 2.32 -7.46
N SER A 462 0.65 3.51 -7.23
CA SER A 462 0.48 4.59 -8.23
C SER A 462 1.52 5.71 -8.10
N TYR A 463 2.59 5.54 -7.34
CA TYR A 463 3.56 6.58 -7.01
C TYR A 463 4.04 7.42 -8.20
N TRP A 464 4.52 6.75 -9.25
CA TRP A 464 5.01 7.40 -10.46
C TRP A 464 3.90 8.10 -11.25
N GLN A 465 2.69 7.55 -11.23
CA GLN A 465 1.54 8.08 -11.96
C GLN A 465 1.09 9.43 -11.40
N VAL A 466 1.17 9.61 -10.08
CA VAL A 466 0.74 10.86 -9.42
C VAL A 466 1.78 11.99 -9.44
N ARG A 467 3.01 11.71 -9.91
CA ARG A 467 4.08 12.70 -10.10
C ARG A 467 4.22 13.20 -11.54
N GLN A 468 3.39 12.69 -12.44
CA GLN A 468 3.28 13.22 -13.80
C GLN A 468 2.16 14.28 -13.84
N PRO A 469 2.22 15.23 -14.79
CA PRO A 469 1.04 15.99 -15.17
C PRO A 469 -0.13 15.04 -15.47
N LEU A 470 -1.35 15.52 -15.27
CA LEU A 470 -2.54 14.72 -15.54
C LEU A 470 -2.54 14.23 -16.99
N TYR A 471 -2.58 12.91 -17.18
CA TYR A 471 -2.52 12.28 -18.50
C TYR A 471 -3.81 11.49 -18.77
N ARG A 472 -4.29 11.52 -20.03
CA ARG A 472 -5.58 10.95 -20.44
C ARG A 472 -5.51 9.47 -20.81
N ASP A 473 -4.30 8.93 -20.98
CA ASP A 473 -4.06 7.59 -21.54
C ASP A 473 -4.58 6.43 -20.66
N ALA A 474 -4.88 6.70 -19.39
CA ALA A 474 -5.45 5.70 -18.50
C ALA A 474 -6.96 5.44 -18.76
N SER A 475 -7.68 6.42 -19.31
CA SER A 475 -9.11 6.32 -19.58
C SER A 475 -9.33 5.82 -21.00
N GLY A 476 -10.07 4.72 -21.13
CA GLY A 476 -10.34 4.05 -22.39
C GLY A 476 -9.32 3.00 -22.83
N ARG A 477 -8.33 2.69 -22.00
CA ARG A 477 -7.27 1.71 -22.29
C ARG A 477 -7.83 0.30 -22.48
N TRP A 478 -8.95 -0.02 -21.84
CA TRP A 478 -9.66 -1.29 -21.99
C TRP A 478 -9.96 -1.65 -23.45
N ARG A 479 -10.08 -0.66 -24.35
CA ARG A 479 -10.34 -0.89 -25.78
C ARG A 479 -9.25 -1.70 -26.47
N HIS A 480 -8.00 -1.56 -26.05
CA HIS A 480 -6.89 -2.39 -26.54
C HIS A 480 -6.98 -3.86 -26.10
N TYR A 481 -7.82 -4.14 -25.09
CA TYR A 481 -8.03 -5.46 -24.49
C TYR A 481 -9.49 -5.92 -24.63
N ALA A 482 -10.29 -5.32 -25.53
CA ALA A 482 -11.74 -5.50 -25.56
C ALA A 482 -12.21 -6.96 -25.72
N GLU A 483 -11.46 -7.76 -26.48
CA GLU A 483 -11.70 -9.20 -26.65
C GLU A 483 -11.29 -9.98 -25.40
N ALA A 484 -10.07 -9.72 -24.90
CA ALA A 484 -9.51 -10.35 -23.69
C ALA A 484 -10.35 -10.10 -22.42
N LEU A 485 -11.05 -8.96 -22.35
CA LEU A 485 -11.91 -8.59 -21.23
C LEU A 485 -13.33 -9.18 -21.30
N ALA A 486 -13.62 -10.08 -22.24
CA ALA A 486 -14.95 -10.70 -22.34
C ALA A 486 -15.45 -11.33 -21.02
N PRO A 487 -14.63 -12.06 -20.22
CA PRO A 487 -15.07 -12.60 -18.94
C PRO A 487 -15.47 -11.52 -17.92
N LEU A 488 -14.68 -10.44 -17.84
CA LEU A 488 -14.99 -9.29 -16.98
C LEU A 488 -16.30 -8.63 -17.40
N ARG A 489 -16.45 -8.34 -18.70
CA ARG A 489 -17.66 -7.74 -19.26
C ARG A 489 -18.91 -8.58 -18.95
N GLN A 490 -18.82 -9.90 -19.10
CA GLN A 490 -19.92 -10.80 -18.78
C GLN A 490 -20.28 -10.76 -17.30
N ALA A 491 -19.28 -10.83 -16.40
CA ALA A 491 -19.50 -10.77 -14.96
C ALA A 491 -20.09 -9.42 -14.51
N LEU A 492 -19.63 -8.30 -15.07
CA LEU A 492 -20.18 -6.97 -14.81
C LEU A 492 -21.64 -6.85 -15.26
N ARG A 493 -21.98 -7.37 -16.45
CA ARG A 493 -23.37 -7.41 -16.93
C ARG A 493 -24.27 -8.27 -16.05
N ALA A 494 -23.77 -9.42 -15.60
CA ALA A 494 -24.50 -10.27 -14.66
C ALA A 494 -24.77 -9.55 -13.32
N ALA A 495 -23.89 -8.65 -12.91
CA ALA A 495 -24.05 -7.78 -11.75
C ALA A 495 -24.89 -6.51 -12.01
N GLY A 496 -25.50 -6.35 -13.18
CA GLY A 496 -26.32 -5.19 -13.53
C GLY A 496 -25.54 -3.92 -13.85
N VAL A 497 -24.22 -4.02 -14.08
CA VAL A 497 -23.39 -2.88 -14.50
C VAL A 497 -23.48 -2.71 -16.01
N ASN A 498 -23.85 -1.52 -16.47
CA ASN A 498 -23.93 -1.21 -17.90
C ASN A 498 -22.52 -1.03 -18.48
N VAL A 499 -22.11 -1.95 -19.36
CA VAL A 499 -20.83 -1.93 -20.07
C VAL A 499 -21.03 -2.29 -21.55
N PRO A 500 -20.27 -1.66 -22.47
CA PRO A 500 -20.42 -1.82 -23.92
C PRO A 500 -20.24 -3.25 -24.40
#